data_AF-A0A953Z3H8-F1
#
_entry.id   AF-A0A953Z3H8-F1
#
_cell.length_a   1.000
_cell.length_b   1.000
_cell.length_c   1.000
_cell.angle_alpha   90.00
_cell.angle_beta   90.00
_cell.angle_gamma   90.00
#
_symmetry.space_group_name_H-M   'P 1'
#
loop_
_entity.id
_entity.type
_entity.pdbx_description
1 polymer ?
#
loop_
_entity_poly.entity_id
_entity_poly.type
_entity_poly.pdbx_seq_one_letter_code
_entity_poly.pdbx_strand_id
1 'polypeptide(L)'
;MAIQSSGFLRPGAQGLTRNLAASIALKGVRSGSVDFQRVSERLATGQRINRASDDPSGLVIQQRLRAHIAGNDAAIRNNLITTNSLAVAQDGMAAILDRLNKLKSVALKSIGSGIADSDKTIFQDEAEQLLENIDQIVQNTNIGGNKILDGSGDFRIEETDDAFDQVRVKRARFPASGEIELELGISRLAERASIITNIDLGASEDLSSRFGPDILSIA
;
A
#
# COMPACT_ATOMS: atom_id res chain seq x y z
N MET A 1 75.16 39.67 58.85
CA MET A 1 74.00 40.43 58.35
C MET A 1 73.98 40.30 56.84
N ALA A 2 72.81 40.02 56.25
CA ALA A 2 72.51 39.69 54.83
C ALA A 2 73.04 38.31 54.37
N ILE A 3 72.24 37.24 54.21
CA ILE A 3 71.00 36.99 53.44
C ILE A 3 71.15 37.27 51.93
N GLN A 4 71.55 36.24 51.17
CA GLN A 4 71.06 35.91 49.82
C GLN A 4 71.18 34.37 49.67
N SER A 5 70.19 33.56 50.04
CA SER A 5 68.98 33.26 49.26
C SER A 5 69.26 32.80 47.81
N SER A 6 70.13 31.82 47.60
CA SER A 6 70.05 30.97 46.39
C SER A 6 69.15 29.76 46.68
N GLY A 7 67.84 29.99 46.54
CA GLY A 7 66.87 28.91 46.45
C GLY A 7 67.06 28.16 45.14
N PHE A 8 67.94 27.16 45.14
CA PHE A 8 68.01 26.16 44.08
C PHE A 8 66.68 25.39 44.05
N LEU A 9 65.81 25.76 43.12
CA LEU A 9 64.64 24.97 42.73
C LEU A 9 65.12 23.56 42.35
N ARG A 10 64.66 22.56 43.12
CA ARG A 10 65.01 21.15 42.93
C ARG A 10 64.70 20.72 41.46
N PRO A 11 65.63 20.07 40.74
CA PRO A 11 65.49 19.75 39.31
C PRO A 11 64.31 18.82 38.96
N GLY A 12 63.67 18.18 39.93
CA GLY A 12 62.45 17.37 39.71
C GLY A 12 61.22 18.19 39.29
N ALA A 13 61.09 19.44 39.75
CA ALA A 13 59.92 20.28 39.43
C ALA A 13 59.90 20.70 37.94
N GLN A 14 61.07 20.98 37.35
CA GLN A 14 61.19 21.42 35.95
C GLN A 14 61.00 20.29 34.92
N GLY A 15 61.25 19.03 35.31
CA GLY A 15 60.97 17.86 34.47
C GLY A 15 59.47 17.55 34.41
N LEU A 16 58.80 17.64 35.57
CA LEU A 16 57.35 17.47 35.67
C LEU A 16 56.59 18.59 34.95
N THR A 17 57.01 19.85 35.04
CA THR A 17 56.37 20.96 34.31
C THR A 17 56.58 20.86 32.80
N ARG A 18 57.73 20.36 32.33
CA ARG A 18 57.97 20.09 30.90
C ARG A 18 57.13 18.93 30.38
N ASN A 19 56.99 17.85 31.16
CA ASN A 19 56.09 16.75 30.83
C ASN A 19 54.62 17.20 30.84
N LEU A 20 54.24 18.06 31.78
CA LEU A 20 52.91 18.66 31.85
C LEU A 20 52.64 19.56 30.62
N ALA A 21 53.59 20.42 30.24
CA ALA A 21 53.49 21.25 29.04
C ALA A 21 53.40 20.41 27.75
N ALA A 22 54.21 19.36 27.64
CA ALA A 22 54.15 18.40 26.53
C ALA A 22 52.83 17.62 26.50
N SER A 23 52.29 17.23 27.66
CA SER A 23 51.00 16.54 27.80
C SER A 23 49.83 17.43 27.38
N ILE A 24 49.86 18.72 27.75
CA ILE A 24 48.86 19.71 27.32
C ILE A 24 48.96 19.93 25.80
N ALA A 25 50.17 20.09 25.26
CA ALA A 25 50.39 20.21 23.82
C ALA A 25 49.88 18.97 23.06
N LEU A 26 50.14 17.77 23.56
CA LEU A 26 49.65 16.52 22.99
C LEU A 26 48.11 16.42 23.04
N LYS A 27 47.46 16.88 24.12
CA LYS A 27 45.99 16.95 24.19
C LYS A 27 45.43 17.91 23.13
N GLY A 28 46.07 19.06 22.91
CA GLY A 28 45.70 20.00 21.86
C GLY A 28 45.81 19.39 20.46
N VAL A 29 46.94 18.74 20.15
CA VAL A 29 47.15 18.02 18.89
C VAL A 29 46.11 16.92 18.69
N ARG A 30 45.80 16.14 19.75
CA ARG A 30 44.77 15.09 19.69
C ARG A 30 43.38 15.68 19.42
N SER A 31 43.00 16.77 20.07
CA SER A 31 41.72 17.45 19.82
C SER A 31 41.63 17.94 18.38
N GLY A 32 42.66 18.65 17.89
CA GLY A 32 42.69 19.13 16.51
C GLY A 32 42.68 18.01 15.48
N SER A 33 43.31 16.87 15.78
CA SER A 33 43.26 15.67 14.91
C SER A 33 41.84 15.09 14.82
N VAL A 34 41.10 15.07 15.93
CA VAL A 34 39.69 14.61 15.96
C VAL A 34 38.78 15.57 15.20
N ASP A 35 38.97 16.88 15.34
CA ASP A 35 38.16 17.87 14.64
C ASP A 35 38.41 17.82 13.12
N PHE A 36 39.67 17.67 12.71
CA PHE A 36 40.03 17.44 11.30
C PHE A 36 39.36 16.18 10.74
N GLN A 37 39.37 15.07 11.48
CA GLN A 37 38.69 13.83 11.08
C GLN A 37 37.18 14.05 10.88
N ARG A 38 36.50 14.79 11.77
CA ARG A 38 35.07 15.10 11.61
C ARG A 38 34.79 15.96 10.39
N VAL A 39 35.61 16.97 10.13
CA VAL A 39 35.45 17.83 8.94
C VAL A 39 35.69 17.03 7.66
N SER A 40 36.71 16.17 7.64
CA SER A 40 36.97 15.27 6.51
C SER A 40 35.81 14.29 6.28
N GLU A 41 35.22 13.73 7.35
CA GLU A 41 34.05 12.87 7.28
C GLU A 41 32.82 13.62 6.71
N ARG A 42 32.56 14.85 7.16
CA ARG A 42 31.49 15.71 6.62
C ARG A 42 31.70 16.08 5.16
N LEU A 43 32.95 16.34 4.75
CA LEU A 43 33.29 16.61 3.36
C LEU A 43 33.07 15.37 2.48
N ALA A 44 33.50 14.19 2.93
CA ALA A 44 33.35 12.93 2.18
C ALA A 44 31.88 12.49 2.02
N THR A 45 31.05 12.76 3.03
CA THR A 45 29.62 12.40 3.04
C THR A 45 28.70 13.48 2.47
N GLY A 46 29.19 14.72 2.36
CA GLY A 46 28.39 15.90 2.04
C GLY A 46 27.32 16.24 3.09
N GLN A 47 27.34 15.59 4.25
CA GLN A 47 26.31 15.69 5.28
C GLN A 47 26.84 16.50 6.47
N ARG A 48 26.02 17.44 6.93
CA ARG A 48 26.38 18.28 8.09
C ARG A 48 26.38 17.51 9.41
N ILE A 49 25.52 16.48 9.54
CA ILE A 49 25.38 15.64 10.74
C ILE A 49 25.60 14.18 10.30
N ASN A 50 26.72 13.59 10.73
CA ASN A 50 27.06 12.19 10.39
C ASN A 50 26.89 11.22 11.55
N ARG A 51 26.95 11.72 12.78
CA ARG A 51 26.92 10.91 14.01
C ARG A 51 25.81 11.38 14.92
N ALA A 52 25.06 10.43 15.49
CA ALA A 52 24.04 10.70 16.50
C ALA A 52 24.62 11.41 17.74
N SER A 53 25.92 11.23 17.99
CA SER A 53 26.63 11.85 19.11
C SER A 53 26.92 13.35 18.92
N ASP A 54 26.91 13.88 17.69
CA ASP A 54 27.18 15.30 17.41
C ASP A 54 25.90 16.15 17.54
N ASP A 55 24.75 15.64 17.07
CA ASP A 55 23.42 16.27 17.21
C ASP A 55 22.30 15.21 17.08
N PRO A 56 21.82 14.63 18.19
CA PRO A 56 20.81 13.56 18.14
C PRO A 56 19.46 14.07 17.63
N SER A 57 19.06 15.29 18.00
CA SER A 57 17.79 15.88 17.58
C SER A 57 17.80 16.24 16.09
N GLY A 58 18.90 16.83 15.60
CA GLY A 58 19.09 17.12 14.19
C GLY A 58 19.18 15.87 13.32
N LEU A 59 19.80 14.79 13.81
CA LEU A 59 19.84 13.50 13.11
C LEU A 59 18.42 12.90 12.99
N VAL A 60 17.61 12.94 14.04
CA VAL A 60 16.22 12.43 13.98
C VAL A 60 15.38 13.21 12.97
N ILE A 61 15.50 14.54 12.93
CA ILE A 61 14.81 15.36 11.93
C ILE A 61 15.28 15.01 10.51
N GLN A 62 16.59 14.83 10.30
CA GLN A 62 17.14 14.42 9.00
C GLN A 62 16.65 13.04 8.58
N GLN A 63 16.55 12.08 9.50
CA GLN A 63 15.99 10.76 9.21
C GLN A 63 14.51 10.83 8.84
N ARG A 64 13.72 11.67 9.53
CA ARG A 64 12.32 11.95 9.15
C ARG A 64 12.22 12.58 7.76
N LEU A 65 13.06 13.57 7.45
CA LEU A 65 13.10 14.17 6.11
C LEU A 65 13.48 13.16 5.05
N ARG A 66 14.47 12.28 5.30
CA ARG A 66 14.82 11.19 4.38
C ARG A 66 13.66 10.22 4.16
N ALA A 67 12.96 9.86 5.23
CA ALA A 67 11.77 9.01 5.14
C ALA A 67 10.67 9.70 4.31
N HIS A 68 10.44 11.00 4.51
CA HIS A 68 9.51 11.78 3.69
C HIS A 68 9.93 11.87 2.23
N ILE A 69 11.22 12.09 1.93
CA ILE A 69 11.73 12.10 0.55
C ILE A 69 11.52 10.73 -0.08
N ALA A 70 11.88 9.65 0.60
CA ALA A 70 11.68 8.30 0.09
C ALA A 70 10.18 7.98 -0.13
N GLY A 71 9.31 8.44 0.78
CA GLY A 71 7.87 8.35 0.63
C GLY A 71 7.35 9.15 -0.57
N ASN A 72 7.84 10.38 -0.75
CA ASN A 72 7.49 11.22 -1.90
C ASN A 72 7.99 10.61 -3.21
N ASP A 73 9.20 10.05 -3.26
CA ASP A 73 9.75 9.38 -4.44
C ASP A 73 8.93 8.14 -4.81
N ALA A 74 8.43 7.40 -3.82
CA ALA A 74 7.48 6.31 -4.05
C ALA A 74 6.13 6.84 -4.57
N ALA A 75 5.61 7.92 -3.99
CA ALA A 75 4.37 8.56 -4.44
C ALA A 75 4.48 9.10 -5.87
N ILE A 76 5.60 9.72 -6.25
CA ILE A 76 5.86 10.20 -7.60
C ILE A 76 5.87 9.03 -8.58
N ARG A 77 6.58 7.94 -8.25
CA ARG A 77 6.58 6.72 -9.08
C ARG A 77 5.19 6.13 -9.24
N ASN A 78 4.39 6.09 -8.17
CA ASN A 78 3.01 5.63 -8.23
C ASN A 78 2.15 6.53 -9.14
N ASN A 79 2.29 7.86 -9.03
CA ASN A 79 1.59 8.81 -9.91
C ASN A 79 1.97 8.66 -11.37
N LEU A 80 3.25 8.34 -11.67
CA LEU A 80 3.69 8.06 -13.04
C LEU A 80 3.02 6.80 -13.60
N ILE A 81 2.95 5.72 -12.81
CA ILE A 81 2.24 4.50 -13.21
C ILE A 81 0.75 4.79 -13.44
N THR A 82 0.10 5.55 -12.55
CA THR A 82 -1.30 5.96 -12.71
C THR A 82 -1.52 6.80 -13.96
N THR A 83 -0.64 7.76 -14.23
CA THR A 83 -0.73 8.61 -15.44
C THR A 83 -0.58 7.78 -16.71
N ASN A 84 0.41 6.89 -16.75
CA ASN A 84 0.61 5.99 -17.87
C ASN A 84 -0.60 5.04 -18.03
N SER A 85 -1.18 4.61 -16.91
CA SER A 85 -2.39 3.80 -16.92
C SER A 85 -3.60 4.51 -17.48
N LEU A 86 -3.77 5.77 -17.12
CA LEU A 86 -4.83 6.60 -17.67
C LEU A 86 -4.63 6.82 -19.18
N ALA A 87 -3.40 7.03 -19.64
CA ALA A 87 -3.11 7.22 -21.06
C ALA A 87 -3.47 5.97 -21.89
N VAL A 88 -3.04 4.78 -21.45
CA VAL A 88 -3.39 3.52 -22.13
C VAL A 88 -4.90 3.27 -22.12
N ALA A 89 -5.57 3.59 -21.01
CA ALA A 89 -7.03 3.52 -20.94
C ALA A 89 -7.71 4.50 -21.90
N GLN A 90 -7.21 5.74 -21.99
CA GLN A 90 -7.70 6.76 -22.93
C GLN A 90 -7.55 6.32 -24.38
N ASP A 91 -6.40 5.75 -24.75
CA ASP A 91 -6.15 5.26 -26.10
C ASP A 91 -7.08 4.09 -26.46
N GLY A 92 -7.26 3.13 -25.53
CA GLY A 92 -8.22 2.04 -25.70
C GLY A 92 -9.67 2.54 -25.84
N MET A 93 -10.08 3.50 -25.01
CA MET A 93 -11.41 4.12 -25.11
C MET A 93 -11.60 4.89 -26.42
N ALA A 94 -10.57 5.57 -26.92
CA ALA A 94 -10.64 6.27 -28.20
C ALA A 94 -10.85 5.28 -29.36
N ALA A 95 -10.18 4.13 -29.34
CA ALA A 95 -10.39 3.06 -30.31
C ALA A 95 -11.83 2.50 -30.25
N ILE A 96 -12.36 2.28 -29.05
CA ILE A 96 -13.76 1.86 -28.86
C ILE A 96 -14.73 2.91 -29.41
N LEU A 97 -14.49 4.19 -29.15
CA LEU A 97 -15.33 5.28 -29.63
C LEU A 97 -15.38 5.35 -31.17
N ASP A 98 -14.25 5.16 -31.85
CA ASP A 98 -14.19 5.08 -33.31
C ASP A 98 -15.04 3.90 -33.85
N ARG A 99 -14.94 2.73 -33.22
CA ARG A 99 -15.75 1.55 -33.57
C ARG A 99 -17.24 1.78 -33.34
N LEU A 100 -17.61 2.43 -32.24
CA LEU A 100 -19.01 2.80 -31.95
C LEU A 100 -19.57 3.80 -32.97
N ASN A 101 -18.78 4.78 -33.39
CA ASN A 101 -19.19 5.71 -34.45
C ASN A 101 -19.38 4.99 -35.78
N LYS A 102 -18.52 4.02 -36.11
CA LYS A 102 -18.69 3.19 -37.30
C LYS A 102 -19.91 2.29 -37.20
N LEU A 103 -20.15 1.65 -36.05
CA LEU A 103 -21.35 0.85 -35.78
C LEU A 103 -22.62 1.68 -35.95
N LYS A 104 -22.64 2.91 -35.43
CA LYS A 104 -23.74 3.87 -35.67
C LYS A 104 -23.92 4.16 -37.15
N SER A 105 -22.85 4.33 -37.91
CA SER A 105 -22.95 4.57 -39.36
C SER A 105 -23.52 3.35 -40.10
N VAL A 106 -23.17 2.13 -39.70
CA VAL A 106 -23.71 0.87 -40.26
C VAL A 106 -25.19 0.73 -39.90
N ALA A 107 -25.57 1.05 -38.65
CA ALA A 107 -26.96 1.05 -38.22
C ALA A 107 -27.83 2.08 -38.95
N LEU A 108 -27.30 3.26 -39.25
CA LEU A 108 -28.01 4.25 -40.07
C LEU A 108 -28.14 3.79 -41.52
N LYS A 109 -27.11 3.14 -42.06
CA LYS A 109 -27.16 2.55 -43.40
C LYS A 109 -28.20 1.44 -43.49
N SER A 110 -28.38 0.62 -42.47
CA SER A 110 -29.35 -0.49 -42.51
C SER A 110 -30.82 -0.06 -42.46
N ILE A 111 -31.12 1.18 -42.04
CA ILE A 111 -32.48 1.74 -41.95
C ILE A 111 -32.93 2.40 -43.29
N GLY A 112 -32.01 2.62 -44.24
CA GLY A 112 -32.33 3.29 -45.51
C GLY A 112 -33.44 2.59 -46.31
N SER A 113 -34.37 3.36 -46.88
CA SER A 113 -35.44 2.82 -47.74
C SER A 113 -34.87 2.31 -49.07
N GLY A 114 -35.08 1.03 -49.39
CA GLY A 114 -34.67 0.42 -50.67
C GLY A 114 -33.55 -0.62 -50.57
N ILE A 115 -33.21 -1.09 -49.38
CA ILE A 115 -32.14 -2.07 -49.14
C ILE A 115 -32.65 -3.50 -49.37
N ALA A 116 -31.91 -4.30 -50.14
CA ALA A 116 -32.21 -5.71 -50.36
C ALA A 116 -31.97 -6.53 -49.07
N ASP A 117 -32.70 -7.62 -48.86
CA ASP A 117 -32.52 -8.46 -47.66
C ASP A 117 -31.12 -9.09 -47.57
N SER A 118 -30.46 -9.31 -48.72
CA SER A 118 -29.04 -9.71 -48.77
C SER A 118 -28.11 -8.67 -48.16
N ASP A 119 -28.36 -7.39 -48.42
CA ASP A 119 -27.52 -6.28 -47.93
C ASP A 119 -27.73 -6.05 -46.43
N LYS A 120 -28.94 -6.30 -45.92
CA LYS A 120 -29.21 -6.28 -44.48
C LYS A 120 -28.38 -7.32 -43.73
N THR A 121 -28.19 -8.50 -44.32
CA THR A 121 -27.35 -9.56 -43.73
C THR A 121 -25.89 -9.11 -43.67
N ILE A 122 -25.37 -8.50 -44.74
CA ILE A 122 -24.00 -7.96 -44.77
C ILE A 122 -23.79 -6.87 -43.70
N PHE A 123 -24.75 -5.96 -43.53
CA PHE A 123 -24.66 -4.93 -42.49
C PHE A 123 -24.75 -5.50 -41.07
N GLN A 124 -25.49 -6.60 -40.88
CA GLN A 124 -25.55 -7.31 -39.61
C GLN A 124 -24.20 -7.97 -39.29
N ASP A 125 -23.59 -8.63 -40.27
CA ASP A 125 -22.26 -9.24 -40.11
C ASP A 125 -21.19 -8.18 -39.82
N GLU A 126 -21.23 -7.02 -40.50
CA GLU A 126 -20.31 -5.90 -40.21
C GLU A 126 -20.53 -5.35 -38.79
N ALA A 127 -21.78 -5.25 -38.33
CA ALA A 127 -22.09 -4.81 -36.97
C ALA A 127 -21.56 -5.80 -35.91
N GLU A 128 -21.70 -7.10 -36.14
CA GLU A 128 -21.20 -8.15 -35.24
C GLU A 128 -19.67 -8.15 -35.17
N GLN A 129 -18.98 -8.01 -36.31
CA GLN A 129 -17.52 -7.86 -36.33
C GLN A 129 -17.03 -6.62 -35.57
N LEU A 130 -17.75 -5.50 -35.67
CA LEU A 130 -17.42 -4.29 -34.91
C LEU A 130 -17.58 -4.49 -33.41
N LEU A 131 -18.61 -5.21 -32.97
CA LEU A 131 -18.82 -5.57 -31.56
C LEU A 131 -17.72 -6.51 -31.06
N GLU A 132 -17.38 -7.55 -31.82
CA GLU A 132 -16.29 -8.46 -31.46
C GLU A 132 -14.94 -7.71 -31.35
N ASN A 133 -14.68 -6.77 -32.27
CA ASN A 133 -13.46 -5.96 -32.20
C ASN A 133 -13.42 -5.07 -30.96
N ILE A 134 -14.56 -4.50 -30.53
CA ILE A 134 -14.68 -3.75 -29.28
C ILE A 134 -14.34 -4.64 -28.09
N ASP A 135 -14.91 -5.86 -28.03
CA ASP A 135 -14.63 -6.82 -26.96
C ASP A 135 -13.16 -7.21 -26.91
N GLN A 136 -12.52 -7.41 -28.07
CA GLN A 136 -11.08 -7.66 -28.16
C GLN A 136 -10.25 -6.47 -27.65
N ILE A 137 -10.64 -5.22 -27.94
CA ILE A 137 -9.94 -4.04 -27.42
C ILE A 137 -10.05 -3.98 -25.89
N VAL A 138 -11.23 -4.22 -25.34
CA VAL A 138 -11.46 -4.25 -23.89
C VAL A 138 -10.61 -5.34 -23.23
N GLN A 139 -10.58 -6.54 -23.82
CA GLN A 139 -9.78 -7.65 -23.31
C GLN A 139 -8.29 -7.41 -23.48
N ASN A 140 -7.82 -6.77 -24.55
CA ASN A 140 -6.38 -6.62 -24.79
C ASN A 140 -5.78 -5.42 -24.06
N THR A 141 -6.58 -4.42 -23.68
CA THR A 141 -6.09 -3.25 -22.94
C THR A 141 -5.76 -3.61 -21.49
N ASN A 142 -4.48 -3.77 -21.19
CA ASN A 142 -3.99 -4.19 -19.88
C ASN A 142 -2.67 -3.50 -19.51
N ILE A 143 -2.40 -3.41 -18.21
CA ILE A 143 -1.11 -2.97 -17.67
C ILE A 143 -0.67 -3.95 -16.60
N GLY A 144 0.54 -4.51 -16.78
CA GLY A 144 1.10 -5.46 -15.82
C GLY A 144 0.21 -6.69 -15.62
N GLY A 145 -0.61 -7.06 -16.62
CA GLY A 145 -1.55 -8.18 -16.55
C GLY A 145 -2.96 -7.82 -16.07
N ASN A 146 -3.17 -6.62 -15.50
CA ASN A 146 -4.48 -6.18 -15.03
C ASN A 146 -5.26 -5.52 -16.17
N LYS A 147 -6.49 -5.98 -16.42
CA LYS A 147 -7.44 -5.34 -17.34
C LYS A 147 -7.95 -4.05 -16.72
N ILE A 148 -8.05 -2.99 -17.53
CA ILE A 148 -8.43 -1.66 -17.03
C ILE A 148 -9.80 -1.23 -17.56
N LEU A 149 -10.24 -1.78 -18.69
CA LEU A 149 -11.47 -1.36 -19.38
C LEU A 149 -12.66 -2.31 -19.18
N ASP A 150 -12.47 -3.45 -18.51
CA ASP A 150 -13.52 -4.47 -18.30
C ASP A 150 -14.35 -4.24 -17.03
N GLY A 151 -14.05 -3.20 -16.25
CA GLY A 151 -14.70 -2.92 -14.96
C GLY A 151 -14.32 -3.89 -13.84
N SER A 152 -13.34 -4.78 -14.04
CA SER A 152 -12.83 -5.68 -13.01
C SER A 152 -11.99 -4.96 -11.96
N GLY A 153 -11.42 -3.80 -12.30
CA GLY A 153 -10.73 -2.90 -11.37
C GLY A 153 -11.65 -2.12 -10.44
N ASP A 154 -12.97 -2.33 -10.51
CA ASP A 154 -13.92 -1.74 -9.56
C ASP A 154 -13.83 -2.43 -8.19
N PHE A 155 -14.15 -1.70 -7.12
CA PHE A 155 -14.01 -2.20 -5.75
C PHE A 155 -15.00 -3.36 -5.52
N ARG A 156 -14.48 -4.59 -5.50
CA ARG A 156 -15.27 -5.80 -5.19
C ARG A 156 -15.31 -5.97 -3.68
N ILE A 157 -16.51 -5.95 -3.12
CA ILE A 157 -16.73 -6.34 -1.72
C ILE A 157 -16.67 -7.87 -1.71
N GLU A 158 -15.60 -8.45 -1.17
CA GLU A 158 -15.38 -9.91 -1.13
C GLU A 158 -16.19 -10.63 -0.03
N GLU A 159 -16.88 -9.91 0.83
CA GLU A 159 -17.68 -10.48 1.92
C GLU A 159 -19.08 -9.86 1.93
N THR A 160 -20.03 -10.59 1.35
CA THR A 160 -21.45 -10.25 1.37
C THR A 160 -22.18 -11.50 1.85
N ASP A 161 -23.02 -11.35 2.86
CA ASP A 161 -24.03 -12.35 3.24
C ASP A 161 -24.99 -12.53 2.04
N ASP A 162 -25.50 -13.73 1.77
CA ASP A 162 -26.20 -14.13 0.51
C ASP A 162 -27.34 -13.18 0.06
N ALA A 163 -27.79 -12.29 0.93
CA ALA A 163 -28.76 -11.23 0.66
C ALA A 163 -28.23 -10.03 -0.17
N PHE A 164 -26.91 -9.85 -0.33
CA PHE A 164 -26.30 -8.66 -0.97
C PHE A 164 -25.35 -8.98 -2.13
N ASP A 165 -25.62 -10.04 -2.89
CA ASP A 165 -24.80 -10.58 -4.01
C ASP A 165 -24.44 -9.57 -5.13
N GLN A 166 -25.00 -8.35 -5.11
CA GLN A 166 -24.77 -7.33 -6.14
C GLN A 166 -24.46 -5.92 -5.62
N VAL A 167 -23.76 -5.79 -4.50
CA VAL A 167 -23.23 -4.47 -4.11
C VAL A 167 -21.98 -4.15 -4.93
N ARG A 168 -22.16 -3.42 -6.04
CA ARG A 168 -21.05 -2.85 -6.84
C ARG A 168 -20.81 -1.40 -6.45
N VAL A 169 -19.60 -1.08 -5.97
CA VAL A 169 -19.22 0.28 -5.54
C VAL A 169 -18.91 1.14 -6.76
N LYS A 170 -19.95 1.72 -7.38
CA LYS A 170 -19.81 2.50 -8.63
C LYS A 170 -18.86 3.71 -8.56
N ARG A 171 -18.52 4.22 -7.36
CA ARG A 171 -17.57 5.32 -7.09
C ARG A 171 -17.10 5.29 -5.63
N ALA A 172 -15.79 5.17 -5.39
CA ALA A 172 -15.16 5.46 -4.10
C ALA A 172 -14.31 6.73 -4.21
N ARG A 173 -14.67 7.79 -3.47
CA ARG A 173 -13.87 9.01 -3.37
C ARG A 173 -12.95 8.87 -2.17
N PHE A 174 -11.66 8.67 -2.41
CA PHE A 174 -10.66 8.70 -1.35
C PHE A 174 -10.20 10.15 -1.14
N PRO A 175 -10.48 10.79 0.01
CA PRO A 175 -9.82 12.04 0.37
C PRO A 175 -8.32 11.77 0.57
N ALA A 176 -7.47 12.65 0.05
CA ALA A 176 -6.00 12.53 0.13
C ALA A 176 -5.45 12.51 1.57
N SER A 177 -6.28 12.92 2.54
CA SER A 177 -6.05 12.74 3.97
C SER A 177 -7.39 12.91 4.72
N GLY A 178 -7.79 11.89 5.47
CA GLY A 178 -9.00 11.91 6.29
C GLY A 178 -9.46 10.49 6.59
N GLU A 179 -9.76 10.21 7.86
CA GLU A 179 -10.36 8.94 8.28
C GLU A 179 -11.67 8.68 7.52
N ILE A 180 -11.88 7.42 7.15
CA ILE A 180 -13.14 6.95 6.59
C ILE A 180 -14.07 6.71 7.77
N GLU A 181 -14.99 7.63 8.04
CA GLU A 181 -16.09 7.40 8.99
C GLU A 181 -17.14 6.51 8.31
N LEU A 182 -17.11 5.20 8.63
CA LEU A 182 -18.15 4.25 8.24
C LEU A 182 -19.31 4.32 9.25
N GLU A 183 -20.38 5.03 8.90
CA GLU A 183 -21.65 4.93 9.63
C GLU A 183 -22.40 3.66 9.17
N LEU A 184 -22.28 2.60 9.97
CA LEU A 184 -23.04 1.36 9.77
C LEU A 184 -24.43 1.52 10.38
N GLY A 185 -25.43 1.80 9.54
CA GLY A 185 -26.84 1.77 9.92
C GLY A 185 -27.29 0.33 10.22
N ILE A 186 -27.31 -0.05 11.50
CA ILE A 186 -27.87 -1.34 11.94
C ILE A 186 -29.40 -1.27 11.78
N SER A 187 -29.91 -1.76 10.66
CA SER A 187 -31.34 -1.70 10.30
C SER A 187 -32.24 -2.64 11.13
N ARG A 188 -31.67 -3.60 11.86
CA ARG A 188 -32.41 -4.48 12.78
C ARG A 188 -31.57 -4.80 14.02
N LEU A 189 -32.16 -4.61 15.22
CA LEU A 189 -31.55 -5.09 16.47
C LEU A 189 -31.30 -6.59 16.36
N ALA A 190 -30.14 -7.07 16.82
CA ALA A 190 -29.84 -8.48 16.90
C ALA A 190 -30.88 -9.20 17.78
N GLU A 191 -31.81 -9.93 17.17
CA GLU A 191 -32.57 -10.95 17.87
C GLU A 191 -31.59 -12.09 18.21
N ARG A 192 -31.63 -12.54 19.47
CA ARG A 192 -30.71 -13.56 19.99
C ARG A 192 -30.69 -14.79 19.08
N ALA A 193 -29.49 -15.32 18.84
CA ALA A 193 -29.28 -16.57 18.12
C ALA A 193 -30.21 -17.67 18.67
N SER A 194 -31.13 -18.13 17.82
CA SER A 194 -31.95 -19.32 18.07
C SER A 194 -31.17 -20.52 17.54
N ILE A 195 -30.79 -21.44 18.42
CA ILE A 195 -30.21 -22.72 18.03
C ILE A 195 -31.37 -23.61 17.59
N ILE A 196 -31.60 -23.69 16.27
CA ILE A 196 -32.44 -24.73 15.69
C ILE A 196 -31.58 -25.98 15.59
N THR A 197 -31.65 -26.88 16.57
CA THR A 197 -31.16 -28.25 16.39
C THR A 197 -32.21 -29.02 15.60
N ASN A 198 -31.99 -29.23 14.31
CA ASN A 198 -32.66 -30.31 13.59
C ASN A 198 -32.04 -31.64 14.06
N ILE A 199 -32.55 -32.19 15.15
CA ILE A 199 -32.30 -33.59 15.48
C ILE A 199 -33.30 -34.39 14.65
N ASP A 200 -32.79 -35.01 13.59
CA ASP A 200 -33.49 -36.05 12.85
C ASP A 200 -33.70 -37.25 13.80
N LEU A 201 -34.87 -37.34 14.45
CA LEU A 201 -35.31 -38.54 15.16
C LEU A 201 -35.83 -39.57 14.16
N GLY A 202 -34.99 -39.91 13.18
CA GLY A 202 -35.19 -40.99 12.22
C GLY A 202 -34.70 -42.34 12.78
N ALA A 203 -35.27 -42.79 13.90
CA ALA A 203 -35.39 -44.18 14.33
C ALA A 203 -35.76 -44.24 15.81
N SER A 204 -36.92 -44.78 16.11
CA SER A 204 -37.31 -45.19 17.46
C SER A 204 -36.42 -46.34 17.95
N GLU A 205 -35.32 -46.03 18.64
CA GLU A 205 -34.69 -47.03 19.51
C GLU A 205 -35.43 -47.06 20.84
N ASP A 206 -36.31 -48.04 20.93
CA ASP A 206 -37.11 -48.40 22.09
C ASP A 206 -36.21 -48.87 23.25
N LEU A 207 -35.84 -47.93 24.13
CA LEU A 207 -35.01 -48.15 25.31
C LEU A 207 -35.66 -49.08 26.36
N SER A 208 -36.93 -49.46 26.19
CA SER A 208 -37.64 -50.40 27.08
C SER A 208 -37.24 -51.86 26.86
N SER A 209 -36.65 -52.21 25.70
CA SER A 209 -36.24 -53.57 25.36
C SER A 209 -34.90 -54.01 25.99
N ARG A 210 -34.09 -53.06 26.50
CA ARG A 210 -32.79 -53.36 27.14
C ARG A 210 -32.89 -53.63 28.64
N PHE A 211 -34.04 -53.37 29.26
CA PHE A 211 -34.29 -53.71 30.66
C PHE A 211 -35.44 -54.72 30.71
N GLY A 212 -35.10 -55.99 30.56
CA GLY A 212 -36.03 -57.09 30.82
C GLY A 212 -36.56 -57.05 32.26
N PRO A 213 -37.73 -57.62 32.54
CA PRO A 213 -38.48 -57.45 33.80
C PRO A 213 -37.89 -58.15 35.04
N ASP A 214 -36.62 -58.57 35.03
CA ASP A 214 -36.12 -59.62 35.93
C ASP A 214 -35.01 -59.21 36.93
N ILE A 215 -34.84 -57.91 37.22
CA ILE A 215 -33.93 -57.46 38.29
C ILE A 215 -34.61 -56.53 39.28
N LEU A 216 -35.40 -57.11 40.20
CA LEU A 216 -35.32 -56.92 41.66
C LEU A 216 -36.57 -57.49 42.34
N SER A 217 -36.68 -58.82 42.31
CA SER A 217 -36.98 -59.57 43.53
C SER A 217 -35.67 -59.66 44.31
N ILE A 218 -35.57 -58.99 45.45
CA ILE A 218 -34.77 -59.35 46.64
C ILE A 218 -35.08 -58.31 47.75
N ALA A 219 -35.53 -58.84 48.89
CA ALA A 219 -35.89 -58.23 50.18
C ALA A 219 -37.24 -57.49 50.26
#